data_AF-B3E6D3-F1
#
_entry.id   AF-B3E6D3-F1
#
_cell.length_a   1.000
_cell.length_b   1.000
_cell.length_c   1.000
_cell.angle_alpha   90.00
_cell.angle_beta   90.00
_cell.angle_gamma   90.00
#
_symmetry.space_group_name_H-M   'P 1'
#
loop_
_entity.id
_entity.type
_entity.pdbx_description
1 polymer ?
#
loop_
_entity_poly.entity_id
_entity_poly.type
_entity_poly.pdbx_seq_one_letter_code
_entity_poly.pdbx_strand_id
1 'polypeptide(L)'
;MPDEPLVDGLGAVRLQFERDRLDGELKEADELLGVLQRDEQRLMAEITTAEERLRMLENELAPARQAVSALIQEEVSSIDMGIGVLNERQRHLRRISAAFELGQQLTDRISDIEREIEPLQDAIDEAVRSTDFDAAASMLEDGMNAYLSKINILRPGVWRHSPIKIDVSRFRFTMRVGARRWHAALGGTDSLYFLMAYHYGLLTLTSKSGCHYPGLSIIDVPGEFSGEAVEDKENFIVQPFVELLNRDEYKGSQLIITGASFTGLEGAHRLLQTHVYVA
;
A
#
# COMPACT_ATOMS: atom_id res chain seq x y z
N MET A 1 5.86 26.61 -54.00
CA MET A 1 6.03 26.40 -52.56
C MET A 1 6.69 25.04 -52.42
N PRO A 2 7.97 24.95 -52.05
CA PRO A 2 8.56 23.67 -51.66
C PRO A 2 8.23 23.38 -50.20
N ASP A 3 7.80 22.16 -49.94
CA ASP A 3 7.35 21.65 -48.64
C ASP A 3 8.43 21.73 -47.56
N GLU A 4 8.00 22.08 -46.35
CA GLU A 4 8.82 22.04 -45.13
C GLU A 4 9.30 20.61 -44.85
N PRO A 5 10.59 20.39 -44.54
CA PRO A 5 11.08 19.06 -44.20
C PRO A 5 10.60 18.67 -42.79
N LEU A 6 10.07 17.46 -42.69
CA LEU A 6 9.57 16.80 -41.49
C LEU A 6 10.61 16.82 -40.34
N VAL A 7 10.20 17.42 -39.23
CA VAL A 7 10.92 17.54 -37.95
C VAL A 7 10.74 16.26 -37.13
N ASP A 8 11.27 15.13 -37.59
CA ASP A 8 11.10 13.83 -36.89
C ASP A 8 12.42 13.11 -36.54
N GLY A 9 13.54 13.85 -36.53
CA GLY A 9 14.88 13.31 -36.20
C GLY A 9 15.72 14.16 -35.24
N LEU A 10 15.34 15.41 -34.99
CA LEU A 10 16.13 16.35 -34.16
C LEU A 10 16.02 16.04 -32.66
N GLY A 11 14.91 15.48 -32.20
CA GLY A 11 14.71 15.12 -30.78
C GLY A 11 15.58 13.94 -30.34
N ALA A 12 15.71 12.90 -31.18
CA ALA A 12 16.55 11.74 -30.90
C ALA A 12 18.05 12.10 -30.86
N VAL A 13 18.48 12.98 -31.78
CA VAL A 13 19.86 13.48 -31.82
C VAL A 13 20.16 14.33 -30.58
N ARG A 14 19.23 15.19 -30.14
CA ARG A 14 19.39 15.99 -28.92
C ARG A 14 19.49 15.14 -27.65
N LEU A 15 18.66 14.10 -27.53
CA LEU A 15 18.72 13.17 -26.41
C LEU A 15 20.06 12.40 -26.37
N GLN A 16 20.62 12.04 -27.52
CA GLN A 16 21.96 11.44 -27.58
C GLN A 16 23.05 12.42 -27.14
N PHE A 17 23.02 13.68 -27.60
CA PHE A 17 23.97 14.70 -27.16
C PHE A 17 23.88 14.99 -25.66
N GLU A 18 22.68 15.07 -25.09
CA GLU A 18 22.50 15.26 -23.64
C GLU A 18 23.02 14.05 -22.85
N ARG A 19 22.80 12.83 -23.35
CA ARG A 19 23.35 11.61 -22.73
C ARG A 19 24.88 11.60 -22.76
N ASP A 20 25.48 11.86 -23.92
CA ASP A 20 26.94 11.84 -24.07
C ASP A 20 27.61 12.95 -23.24
N ARG A 21 26.93 14.09 -23.05
CA ARG A 21 27.38 15.15 -22.13
C ARG A 21 27.32 14.71 -20.67
N LEU A 22 26.21 14.11 -20.24
CA LEU A 22 26.07 13.60 -18.87
C LEU A 22 27.10 12.51 -18.57
N ASP A 23 27.38 11.62 -19.52
CA ASP A 23 28.44 10.60 -19.39
C ASP A 23 29.84 11.24 -19.26
N GLY A 24 30.07 12.39 -19.91
CA GLY A 24 31.29 13.19 -19.75
C GLY A 24 31.40 13.82 -18.36
N GLU A 25 30.34 14.50 -17.91
CA GLU A 25 30.29 15.12 -16.57
C GLU A 25 30.44 14.08 -15.45
N LEU A 26 29.90 12.88 -15.64
CA LEU A 26 29.99 11.77 -14.68
C LEU A 26 31.42 11.23 -14.57
N LYS A 27 32.15 11.12 -15.69
CA LYS A 27 33.57 10.75 -15.68
C LYS A 27 34.44 11.79 -14.98
N GLU A 28 34.20 13.08 -15.21
CA GLU A 28 34.94 14.14 -14.51
C GLU A 28 34.70 14.10 -13.00
N ALA A 29 33.46 13.82 -12.57
CA ALA A 29 33.13 13.64 -11.16
C ALA A 29 33.84 12.43 -10.54
N ASP A 30 33.92 11.30 -11.25
CA ASP A 30 34.64 10.10 -10.81
C ASP A 30 36.16 10.35 -10.68
N GLU A 31 36.75 11.11 -11.60
CA GLU A 31 38.17 11.49 -11.52
C GLU A 31 38.44 12.38 -10.30
N LEU A 32 37.55 13.34 -10.02
CA LEU A 32 37.61 14.21 -8.84
C LEU A 32 37.47 13.41 -7.53
N LEU A 33 36.54 12.46 -7.49
CA LEU A 33 36.40 11.52 -6.37
C LEU A 33 37.69 10.73 -6.13
N GLY A 34 38.33 10.25 -7.19
CA GLY A 34 39.61 9.55 -7.09
C GLY A 34 40.78 10.42 -6.61
N VAL A 35 40.75 11.73 -6.85
CA VAL A 35 41.73 12.67 -6.26
C VAL A 35 41.45 12.87 -4.78
N LEU A 36 40.19 13.12 -4.41
CA LEU A 36 39.79 13.35 -3.02
C LEU A 36 40.07 12.14 -2.12
N GLN A 37 39.81 10.93 -2.59
CA GLN A 37 40.13 9.70 -1.85
C GLN A 37 41.63 9.54 -1.58
N ARG A 38 42.48 9.95 -2.53
CA ARG A 38 43.94 9.91 -2.33
C ARG A 38 44.42 10.95 -1.32
N ASP A 39 43.84 12.15 -1.37
CA ASP A 39 44.14 13.19 -0.38
C ASP A 39 43.67 12.80 1.02
N GLU A 40 42.50 12.18 1.15
CA GLU A 40 41.99 11.63 2.41
C GLU A 40 42.95 10.60 3.01
N GLN A 41 43.41 9.64 2.21
CA GLN A 41 44.38 8.63 2.65
C GLN A 41 45.71 9.25 3.08
N ARG A 42 46.20 10.26 2.36
CA ARG A 42 47.42 10.99 2.73
C ARG A 42 47.25 11.69 4.08
N LEU A 43 46.15 12.41 4.27
CA LEU A 43 45.86 13.12 5.52
C LEU A 43 45.73 12.15 6.70
N MET A 44 45.09 10.99 6.52
CA MET A 44 45.03 9.96 7.57
C MET A 44 46.41 9.44 7.98
N ALA A 45 47.32 9.26 7.02
CA ALA A 45 48.69 8.84 7.31
C ALA A 45 49.47 9.91 8.08
N GLU A 46 49.28 11.19 7.72
CA GLU A 46 49.87 12.33 8.44
C GLU A 46 49.35 12.43 9.88
N ILE A 47 48.05 12.23 10.09
CA ILE A 47 47.43 12.20 11.43
C ILE A 47 48.05 11.10 12.28
N THR A 48 48.16 9.88 11.73
CA THR A 48 48.72 8.73 12.45
C THR A 48 50.17 9.00 12.86
N THR A 49 50.96 9.57 11.95
CA THR A 49 52.36 9.95 12.22
C THR A 49 52.46 11.03 13.29
N ALA A 50 51.56 12.01 13.28
CA ALA A 50 51.51 13.07 14.28
C ALA A 50 51.15 12.52 15.67
N GLU A 51 50.19 11.59 15.75
CA GLU A 51 49.81 10.92 17.00
C GLU A 51 50.95 10.09 17.59
N GLU A 52 51.70 9.36 16.76
CA GLU A 52 52.87 8.60 17.19
C GLU A 52 53.96 9.52 17.76
N ARG A 53 54.23 10.65 17.10
CA ARG A 53 55.17 11.67 17.59
C ARG A 53 54.72 12.24 18.94
N LEU A 54 53.42 12.49 19.09
CA LEU A 54 52.85 13.01 20.33
C LEU A 54 53.03 12.01 21.48
N ARG A 55 52.75 10.72 21.25
CA ARG A 55 53.00 9.65 22.23
C ARG A 55 54.47 9.50 22.58
N MET A 56 55.37 9.61 21.60
CA MET A 56 56.81 9.59 21.85
C MET A 56 57.23 10.74 22.76
N LEU A 57 56.78 11.97 22.46
CA LEU A 57 57.05 13.14 23.29
C LEU A 57 56.48 12.99 24.71
N GLU A 58 55.28 12.44 24.86
CA GLU A 58 54.68 12.15 26.18
C GLU A 58 55.53 11.16 26.98
N ASN A 59 56.01 10.09 26.34
CA ASN A 59 56.89 9.10 26.96
C ASN A 59 58.25 9.70 27.33
N GLU A 60 58.80 10.60 26.52
CA GLU A 60 60.04 11.32 26.81
C GLU A 60 59.88 12.35 27.94
N LEU A 61 58.70 12.96 28.07
CA LEU A 61 58.37 13.88 29.17
C LEU A 61 58.04 13.16 30.48
N ALA A 62 57.63 11.89 30.43
CA ALA A 62 57.22 11.14 31.63
C ALA A 62 58.30 11.09 32.75
N PRO A 63 59.60 10.85 32.47
CA PRO A 63 60.65 10.85 33.48
C PRO A 63 60.88 12.24 34.09
N ALA A 64 60.83 13.29 33.26
CA ALA A 64 60.94 14.68 33.72
C ALA A 64 59.76 15.06 34.61
N ARG A 65 58.54 14.64 34.25
CA ARG A 65 57.34 14.82 35.09
C ARG A 65 57.43 14.04 36.40
N GLN A 66 57.92 12.80 36.40
CA GLN A 66 58.12 12.02 37.64
C GLN A 66 59.18 12.64 38.57
N ALA A 67 60.28 13.15 38.02
CA ALA A 67 61.32 13.81 38.80
C ALA A 67 60.83 15.12 39.44
N VAL A 68 60.00 15.90 38.75
CA VAL A 68 59.39 17.14 39.26
C VAL A 68 58.23 16.86 40.23
N SER A 69 57.42 15.84 39.98
CA SER A 69 56.32 15.42 40.85
C SER A 69 56.79 14.87 42.20
N ALA A 70 58.03 14.39 42.30
CA ALA A 70 58.68 14.02 43.55
C ALA A 70 59.07 15.25 44.40
N LEU A 71 59.19 16.44 43.79
CA LEU A 71 59.63 17.68 44.44
C LEU A 71 58.46 18.62 44.81
N ILE A 72 57.32 18.54 44.12
CA ILE A 72 56.15 19.42 44.31
C ILE A 72 54.87 18.57 44.19
N GLN A 73 54.36 18.04 45.31
CA GLN A 73 53.26 17.06 45.30
C GLN A 73 51.86 17.67 45.08
N GLU A 74 51.62 18.91 45.47
CA GLU A 74 50.26 19.48 45.50
C GLU A 74 49.87 20.16 44.17
N GLU A 75 50.78 20.94 43.58
CA GLU A 75 50.54 21.67 42.34
C GLU A 75 50.47 20.73 41.11
N VAL A 76 51.34 19.70 41.04
CA VAL A 76 51.35 18.73 39.94
C VAL A 76 50.09 17.85 39.95
N SER A 77 49.61 17.47 41.14
CA SER A 77 48.35 16.74 41.32
C SER A 77 47.13 17.55 40.83
N SER A 78 47.14 18.87 41.06
CA SER A 78 46.09 19.77 40.55
C SER A 78 46.08 19.86 39.03
N ILE A 79 47.27 19.83 38.40
CA ILE A 79 47.42 19.87 36.94
C ILE A 79 46.95 18.55 36.32
N ASP A 80 47.30 17.40 36.89
CA ASP A 80 46.83 16.09 36.42
C ASP A 80 45.32 15.93 36.53
N MET A 81 44.72 16.41 37.62
CA MET A 81 43.25 16.48 37.73
C MET A 81 42.64 17.40 36.67
N GLY A 82 43.25 18.55 36.41
CA GLY A 82 42.83 19.47 35.34
C GLY A 82 42.87 18.82 33.96
N ILE A 83 43.95 18.09 33.65
CA ILE A 83 44.09 17.32 32.41
C ILE A 83 43.02 16.22 32.31
N GLY A 84 42.76 15.50 33.41
CA GLY A 84 41.71 14.48 33.46
C GLY A 84 40.30 15.02 33.17
N VAL A 85 39.95 16.17 33.76
CA VAL A 85 38.67 16.86 33.52
C VAL A 85 38.56 17.35 32.08
N LEU A 86 39.64 17.92 31.53
CA LEU A 86 39.67 18.37 30.13
C LEU A 86 39.52 17.20 29.15
N ASN A 87 40.19 16.07 29.41
CA ASN A 87 40.08 14.86 28.60
C ASN A 87 38.66 14.27 28.64
N GLU A 88 38.00 14.24 29.80
CA GLU A 88 36.62 13.76 29.88
C GLU A 88 35.64 14.71 29.16
N ARG A 89 35.86 16.03 29.26
CA ARG A 89 35.10 17.02 28.51
C ARG A 89 35.30 16.86 27.00
N GLN A 90 36.51 16.60 26.55
CA GLN A 90 36.81 16.33 25.14
C GLN A 90 36.09 15.06 24.65
N ARG A 91 36.10 13.98 25.44
CA ARG A 91 35.35 12.74 25.13
C ARG A 91 33.85 12.99 25.07
N HIS A 92 33.32 13.81 25.97
CA HIS A 92 31.92 14.19 25.96
C HIS A 92 31.55 15.00 24.70
N LEU A 93 32.37 15.99 24.32
CA LEU A 93 32.16 16.77 23.10
C LEU A 93 32.23 15.90 21.84
N ARG A 94 33.15 14.93 21.78
CA ARG A 94 33.22 13.96 20.67
C ARG A 94 31.95 13.10 20.57
N ARG A 95 31.41 12.64 21.70
CA ARG A 95 30.13 11.89 21.72
C ARG A 95 28.96 12.74 21.22
N ILE A 96 28.90 14.01 21.61
CA ILE A 96 27.86 14.94 21.12
C ILE A 96 28.03 15.19 19.62
N SER A 97 29.25 15.41 19.14
CA SER A 97 29.52 15.60 17.70
C SER A 97 29.05 14.40 16.88
N ALA A 98 29.40 13.18 17.30
CA ALA A 98 28.98 11.96 16.62
C ALA A 98 27.46 11.78 16.62
N ALA A 99 26.77 12.13 17.72
CA ALA A 99 25.32 12.11 17.78
C ALA A 99 24.68 13.16 16.85
N PHE A 100 25.29 14.34 16.73
CA PHE A 100 24.84 15.39 15.83
C PHE A 100 25.04 15.01 14.35
N GLU A 101 26.19 14.43 14.01
CA GLU A 101 26.47 13.90 12.68
C GLU A 101 25.48 12.79 12.29
N LEU A 102 25.18 11.87 13.20
CA LEU A 102 24.15 10.85 12.99
C LEU A 102 22.77 11.50 12.77
N GLY A 103 22.43 12.52 13.55
CA GLY A 103 21.18 13.27 13.38
C GLY A 103 21.07 13.94 12.01
N GLN A 104 22.17 14.51 11.53
CA GLN A 104 22.23 15.10 10.18
C GLN A 104 22.03 14.03 9.11
N GLN A 105 22.74 12.91 9.19
CA GLN A 105 22.59 11.79 8.24
C GLN A 105 21.16 11.23 8.21
N LEU A 106 20.50 11.11 9.38
CA LEU A 106 19.11 10.68 9.44
C LEU A 106 18.17 11.70 8.80
N THR A 107 18.42 12.99 9.00
CA THR A 107 17.63 14.08 8.40
C THR A 107 17.74 14.06 6.88
N ASP A 108 18.96 13.91 6.37
CA ASP A 108 19.22 13.83 4.93
C ASP A 108 18.50 12.61 4.34
N ARG A 109 18.57 11.46 5.03
CA ARG A 109 17.91 10.23 4.60
C ARG A 109 16.38 10.30 4.64
N ILE A 110 15.81 11.01 5.62
CA ILE A 110 14.38 11.30 5.65
C ILE A 110 14.01 12.16 4.44
N SER A 111 14.78 13.20 4.16
CA SER A 111 14.53 14.08 3.01
C SER A 111 14.63 13.34 1.68
N ASP A 112 15.59 12.41 1.54
CA ASP A 112 15.71 11.58 0.33
C ASP A 112 14.52 10.63 0.17
N ILE A 113 14.07 9.98 1.25
CA ILE A 113 12.87 9.13 1.22
C ILE A 113 11.61 9.96 0.90
N GLU A 114 11.47 11.16 1.47
CA GLU A 114 10.36 12.06 1.16
C GLU A 114 10.35 12.46 -0.32
N ARG A 115 11.53 12.73 -0.89
CA ARG A 115 11.71 13.04 -2.32
C ARG A 115 11.39 11.85 -3.22
N GLU A 116 11.58 10.61 -2.76
CA GLU A 116 11.13 9.41 -3.46
C GLU A 116 9.62 9.17 -3.35
N ILE A 117 9.01 9.53 -2.22
CA ILE A 117 7.56 9.36 -1.97
C ILE A 117 6.72 10.32 -2.81
N GLU A 118 7.14 11.57 -2.96
CA GLU A 118 6.39 12.62 -3.67
C GLU A 118 5.96 12.20 -5.10
N PRO A 119 6.85 11.74 -6.00
CA PRO A 119 6.45 11.32 -7.34
C PRO A 119 5.58 10.06 -7.34
N LEU A 120 5.73 9.16 -6.36
CA LEU A 120 4.87 8.00 -6.21
C LEU A 120 3.46 8.41 -5.80
N GLN A 121 3.33 9.41 -4.91
CA GLN A 121 2.03 9.97 -4.55
C GLN A 121 1.36 10.64 -5.74
N ASP A 122 2.10 11.42 -6.53
CA ASP A 122 1.59 12.05 -7.76
C ASP A 122 1.11 11.01 -8.78
N ALA A 123 1.89 9.94 -8.99
CA ALA A 123 1.51 8.86 -9.90
C ALA A 123 0.23 8.14 -9.42
N ILE A 124 0.08 7.93 -8.11
CA ILE A 124 -1.14 7.34 -7.54
C ILE A 124 -2.31 8.32 -7.66
N ASP A 125 -2.11 9.61 -7.40
CA ASP A 125 -3.16 10.61 -7.48
C ASP A 125 -3.64 10.79 -8.91
N GLU A 126 -2.76 10.72 -9.90
CA GLU A 126 -3.12 10.72 -11.31
C GLU A 126 -3.87 9.45 -11.71
N ALA A 127 -3.43 8.28 -11.26
CA ALA A 127 -4.15 7.02 -11.47
C ALA A 127 -5.56 7.05 -10.83
N VAL A 128 -5.70 7.65 -9.65
CA VAL A 128 -6.98 7.82 -8.95
C VAL A 128 -7.87 8.82 -9.68
N ARG A 129 -7.34 9.93 -10.19
CA ARG A 129 -8.11 10.87 -11.04
C ARG A 129 -8.61 10.22 -12.32
N SER A 130 -7.82 9.32 -12.89
CA SER A 130 -8.23 8.55 -14.08
C SER A 130 -9.29 7.48 -13.79
N THR A 131 -9.50 7.12 -12.51
CA THR A 131 -10.44 6.09 -12.11
C THR A 131 -11.82 6.71 -11.87
N ASP A 132 -12.79 6.35 -12.70
CA ASP A 132 -14.18 6.77 -12.54
C ASP A 132 -14.88 5.90 -11.48
N PHE A 133 -14.79 6.32 -10.22
CA PHE A 133 -15.45 5.64 -9.10
C PHE A 133 -16.97 5.71 -9.18
N ASP A 134 -17.52 6.75 -9.78
CA ASP A 134 -18.98 6.92 -9.92
C ASP A 134 -19.53 5.91 -10.93
N ALA A 135 -18.83 5.71 -12.06
CA ALA A 135 -19.18 4.66 -13.01
C ALA A 135 -19.08 3.26 -12.38
N ALA A 136 -18.01 2.98 -11.62
CA ALA A 136 -17.85 1.71 -10.93
C ALA A 136 -18.96 1.46 -9.89
N ALA A 137 -19.34 2.49 -9.13
CA ALA A 137 -20.44 2.45 -8.19
C ALA A 137 -21.77 2.16 -8.90
N SER A 138 -22.06 2.88 -10.00
CA SER A 138 -23.26 2.69 -10.81
C SER A 138 -23.39 1.27 -11.34
N MET A 139 -22.30 0.65 -11.81
CA MET A 139 -22.34 -0.73 -12.32
C MET A 139 -22.80 -1.73 -11.25
N LEU A 140 -22.30 -1.58 -10.01
CA LEU A 140 -22.70 -2.44 -8.91
C LEU A 140 -24.11 -2.10 -8.41
N GLU A 141 -24.48 -0.83 -8.33
CA GLU A 141 -25.84 -0.38 -8.00
C GLU A 141 -26.87 -0.98 -8.96
N ASP A 142 -26.62 -0.90 -10.26
CA ASP A 142 -27.50 -1.42 -11.30
C ASP A 142 -27.69 -2.93 -11.14
N GLY A 143 -26.60 -3.66 -10.92
CA GLY A 143 -26.64 -5.11 -10.68
C GLY A 143 -27.46 -5.47 -9.44
N MET A 144 -27.21 -4.80 -8.32
CA MET A 144 -27.92 -5.04 -7.05
C MET A 144 -29.42 -4.70 -7.18
N ASN A 145 -29.75 -3.54 -7.74
CA ASN A 145 -31.15 -3.11 -7.90
C ASN A 145 -31.90 -3.93 -8.96
N ALA A 146 -31.22 -4.44 -9.99
CA ALA A 146 -31.80 -5.37 -10.95
C ALA A 146 -32.23 -6.68 -10.28
N TYR A 147 -31.41 -7.22 -9.38
CA TYR A 147 -31.79 -8.39 -8.59
C TYR A 147 -33.03 -8.12 -7.73
N LEU A 148 -33.03 -7.02 -6.98
CA LEU A 148 -34.16 -6.63 -6.12
C LEU A 148 -35.46 -6.45 -6.92
N SER A 149 -35.35 -5.90 -8.13
CA SER A 149 -36.48 -5.77 -9.05
C SER A 149 -37.00 -7.13 -9.50
N LYS A 150 -36.11 -8.06 -9.86
CA LYS A 150 -36.49 -9.44 -10.25
C LYS A 150 -37.19 -10.20 -9.13
N ILE A 151 -36.66 -10.20 -7.92
CA ILE A 151 -37.32 -10.89 -6.80
C ILE A 151 -38.67 -10.27 -6.47
N ASN A 152 -38.83 -8.95 -6.64
CA ASN A 152 -40.10 -8.27 -6.40
C ASN A 152 -41.13 -8.53 -7.53
N ILE A 153 -40.68 -8.87 -8.75
CA ILE A 153 -41.56 -9.37 -9.82
C ILE A 153 -42.02 -10.80 -9.49
N LEU A 154 -41.10 -11.68 -9.08
CA LEU A 154 -41.42 -13.08 -8.74
C LEU A 154 -42.33 -13.17 -7.51
N ARG A 155 -42.10 -12.30 -6.52
CA ARG A 155 -42.91 -12.22 -5.30
C ARG A 155 -43.11 -10.75 -4.90
N PRO A 156 -44.27 -10.16 -5.27
CA PRO A 156 -44.58 -8.77 -4.96
C PRO A 156 -44.54 -8.45 -3.46
N GLY A 157 -43.89 -7.34 -3.13
CA GLY A 157 -43.84 -6.80 -1.77
C GLY A 157 -42.79 -7.46 -0.88
N VAL A 158 -41.85 -8.23 -1.44
CA VAL A 158 -40.67 -8.76 -0.74
C VAL A 158 -39.68 -7.64 -0.45
N TRP A 159 -39.33 -6.83 -1.45
CA TRP A 159 -38.50 -5.64 -1.24
C TRP A 159 -39.38 -4.40 -1.23
N ARG A 160 -39.55 -3.79 -0.04
CA ARG A 160 -40.37 -2.57 0.15
C ARG A 160 -39.53 -1.32 0.38
N HIS A 161 -38.21 -1.46 0.36
CA HIS A 161 -37.27 -0.39 0.66
C HIS A 161 -36.93 0.42 -0.59
N SER A 162 -36.34 1.59 -0.36
CA SER A 162 -35.78 2.40 -1.45
C SER A 162 -34.67 1.65 -2.19
N PRO A 163 -34.32 2.09 -3.42
CA PRO A 163 -33.17 1.56 -4.14
C PRO A 163 -31.87 1.67 -3.34
N ILE A 164 -30.97 0.74 -3.61
CA ILE A 164 -29.62 0.73 -3.05
C ILE A 164 -28.79 1.79 -3.78
N LYS A 165 -28.04 2.56 -2.99
CA LYS A 165 -27.01 3.49 -3.46
C LYS A 165 -25.66 3.11 -2.87
N ILE A 166 -24.61 3.26 -3.64
CA ILE A 166 -23.24 2.90 -3.34
C ILE A 166 -22.40 4.14 -3.60
N ASP A 167 -21.68 4.57 -2.58
CA ASP A 167 -20.67 5.60 -2.70
C ASP A 167 -19.31 4.91 -2.62
N VAL A 168 -18.54 4.98 -3.71
CA VAL A 168 -17.18 4.46 -3.79
C VAL A 168 -16.22 5.63 -3.94
N SER A 169 -15.15 5.60 -3.17
CA SER A 169 -13.99 6.48 -3.34
C SER A 169 -12.72 5.68 -3.09
N ARG A 170 -11.56 6.30 -3.29
CA ARG A 170 -10.24 5.69 -3.02
C ARG A 170 -10.14 5.04 -1.64
N PHE A 171 -10.76 5.62 -0.62
CA PHE A 171 -10.62 5.17 0.78
C PHE A 171 -11.93 4.74 1.42
N ARG A 172 -13.05 4.85 0.70
CA ARG A 172 -14.37 4.65 1.28
C ARG A 172 -15.24 3.83 0.35
N PHE A 173 -15.87 2.83 0.93
CA PHE A 173 -16.95 2.09 0.32
C PHE A 173 -18.14 2.16 1.27
N THR A 174 -19.26 2.73 0.83
CA THR A 174 -20.45 2.87 1.67
C THR A 174 -21.71 2.54 0.89
N MET A 175 -22.55 1.69 1.48
CA MET A 175 -23.84 1.31 0.90
C MET A 175 -24.99 1.87 1.73
N ARG A 176 -25.96 2.45 1.04
CA ARG A 176 -27.15 3.09 1.60
C ARG A 176 -28.41 2.51 0.98
N VAL A 177 -29.48 2.47 1.76
CA VAL A 177 -30.83 2.16 1.30
C VAL A 177 -31.64 3.42 1.51
N GLY A 178 -31.94 4.13 0.42
CA GLY A 178 -32.46 5.50 0.48
C GLY A 178 -31.48 6.45 1.18
N ALA A 179 -31.90 7.06 2.29
CA ALA A 179 -31.09 8.03 3.03
C ALA A 179 -30.21 7.42 4.15
N ARG A 180 -30.44 6.16 4.53
CA ARG A 180 -29.78 5.53 5.69
C ARG A 180 -28.76 4.47 5.25
N ARG A 181 -27.76 4.21 6.09
CA ARG A 181 -26.83 3.07 5.88
C ARG A 181 -27.61 1.76 5.95
N TRP A 182 -27.24 0.79 5.12
CA TRP A 182 -28.01 -0.46 4.96
C TRP A 182 -28.26 -1.20 6.29
N HIS A 183 -27.24 -1.35 7.15
CA HIS A 183 -27.34 -2.02 8.46
C HIS A 183 -28.27 -1.33 9.46
N ALA A 184 -28.56 -0.03 9.26
CA ALA A 184 -29.49 0.73 10.09
C ALA A 184 -30.89 0.83 9.46
N ALA A 185 -31.02 0.51 8.17
CA ALA A 185 -32.26 0.58 7.42
C ALA A 185 -32.99 -0.76 7.34
N LEU A 186 -32.25 -1.87 7.40
CA LEU A 186 -32.77 -3.21 7.12
C LEU A 186 -32.90 -4.05 8.40
N GLY A 187 -33.97 -4.84 8.47
CA GLY A 187 -34.13 -5.92 9.46
C GLY A 187 -33.42 -7.20 9.05
N GLY A 188 -33.59 -8.29 9.80
CA GLY A 188 -32.91 -9.57 9.56
C GLY A 188 -33.15 -10.14 8.16
N THR A 189 -34.42 -10.38 7.79
CA THR A 189 -34.76 -10.94 6.47
C THR A 189 -34.39 -10.01 5.32
N ASP A 190 -34.59 -8.70 5.47
CA ASP A 190 -34.25 -7.73 4.41
C ASP A 190 -32.74 -7.59 4.21
N SER A 191 -31.96 -7.78 5.27
CA SER A 191 -30.50 -7.82 5.19
C SER A 191 -30.03 -9.02 4.36
N LEU A 192 -30.73 -10.16 4.43
CA LEU A 192 -30.42 -11.32 3.58
C LEU A 192 -30.71 -11.02 2.10
N TYR A 193 -31.86 -10.41 1.77
CA TYR A 193 -32.13 -10.00 0.39
C TYR A 193 -31.09 -9.00 -0.13
N PHE A 194 -30.62 -8.09 0.73
CA PHE A 194 -29.56 -7.15 0.42
C PHE A 194 -28.22 -7.87 0.14
N LEU A 195 -27.85 -8.86 0.94
CA LEU A 195 -26.64 -9.66 0.71
C LEU A 195 -26.74 -10.48 -0.57
N MET A 196 -27.90 -11.06 -0.86
CA MET A 196 -28.14 -11.74 -2.13
C MET A 196 -28.03 -10.77 -3.31
N ALA A 197 -28.58 -9.56 -3.17
CA ALA A 197 -28.43 -8.50 -4.17
C ALA A 197 -26.96 -8.16 -4.40
N TYR A 198 -26.16 -8.07 -3.33
CA TYR A 198 -24.72 -7.83 -3.42
C TYR A 198 -23.99 -8.91 -4.21
N HIS A 199 -24.20 -10.19 -3.90
CA HIS A 199 -23.59 -11.30 -4.64
C HIS A 199 -24.04 -11.34 -6.10
N TYR A 200 -25.31 -11.06 -6.36
CA TYR A 200 -25.82 -10.94 -7.72
C TYR A 200 -25.14 -9.79 -8.47
N GLY A 201 -25.07 -8.61 -7.85
CA GLY A 201 -24.41 -7.44 -8.41
C GLY A 201 -22.95 -7.71 -8.76
N LEU A 202 -22.20 -8.35 -7.85
CA LEU A 202 -20.84 -8.78 -8.12
C LEU A 202 -20.74 -9.73 -9.32
N LEU A 203 -21.62 -10.74 -9.40
CA LEU A 203 -21.64 -11.64 -10.56
C LEU A 203 -21.90 -10.90 -11.87
N THR A 204 -22.76 -9.87 -11.88
CA THR A 204 -23.01 -9.07 -13.10
C THR A 204 -21.75 -8.37 -13.64
N LEU A 205 -20.78 -8.09 -12.78
CA LEU A 205 -19.50 -7.47 -13.17
C LEU A 205 -18.66 -8.39 -14.06
N THR A 206 -18.88 -9.70 -14.05
CA THR A 206 -18.13 -10.66 -14.90
C THR A 206 -18.25 -10.33 -16.39
N SER A 207 -19.41 -9.83 -16.82
CA SER A 207 -19.69 -9.46 -18.21
C SER A 207 -19.20 -8.06 -18.59
N LYS A 208 -18.73 -7.26 -17.61
CA LYS A 208 -18.41 -5.84 -17.81
C LYS A 208 -16.94 -5.67 -18.16
N SER A 209 -16.68 -4.95 -19.25
CA SER A 209 -15.32 -4.58 -19.65
C SER A 209 -14.64 -3.75 -18.55
N GLY A 210 -13.41 -4.09 -18.21
CA GLY A 210 -12.64 -3.41 -17.15
C GLY A 210 -12.91 -3.94 -15.73
N CYS A 211 -13.82 -4.89 -15.56
CA CYS A 211 -14.03 -5.58 -14.29
C CYS A 211 -13.35 -6.96 -14.33
N HIS A 212 -12.57 -7.28 -13.29
CA HIS A 212 -11.87 -8.56 -13.16
C HIS A 212 -12.54 -9.48 -12.13
N TYR A 213 -13.88 -9.52 -12.13
CA TYR A 213 -14.60 -10.43 -11.24
C TYR A 213 -14.49 -11.87 -11.77
N PRO A 214 -14.15 -12.87 -10.93
CA PRO A 214 -13.83 -14.22 -11.37
C PRO A 214 -15.04 -15.05 -11.83
N GLY A 215 -16.26 -14.50 -11.75
CA GLY A 215 -17.48 -15.22 -12.13
C GLY A 215 -17.88 -16.34 -11.16
N LEU A 216 -17.25 -16.43 -9.98
CA LEU A 216 -17.56 -17.44 -8.96
C LEU A 216 -18.22 -16.78 -7.75
N SER A 217 -19.38 -17.28 -7.33
CA SER A 217 -20.00 -16.92 -6.06
C SER A 217 -20.39 -18.17 -5.27
N ILE A 218 -20.05 -18.19 -3.99
CA ILE A 218 -20.40 -19.26 -3.05
C ILE A 218 -21.18 -18.60 -1.92
N ILE A 219 -22.42 -19.03 -1.72
CA ILE A 219 -23.34 -18.42 -0.77
C ILE A 219 -23.88 -19.51 0.14
N ASP A 220 -23.70 -19.31 1.44
CA ASP A 220 -24.30 -20.14 2.47
C ASP A 220 -25.54 -19.47 3.03
N VAL A 221 -26.73 -19.95 2.61
CA VAL A 221 -28.00 -19.41 3.10
C VAL A 221 -28.35 -20.12 4.41
N PRO A 222 -28.60 -19.38 5.50
CA PRO A 222 -28.98 -20.00 6.77
C PRO A 222 -30.30 -20.77 6.62
N GLY A 223 -30.41 -21.93 7.27
CA GLY A 223 -31.53 -22.86 7.11
C GLY A 223 -32.91 -22.35 7.55
N GLU A 224 -33.00 -21.20 8.22
CA GLU A 224 -34.25 -20.51 8.54
C GLU A 224 -34.38 -19.21 7.73
N PHE A 225 -34.79 -19.35 6.47
CA PHE A 225 -35.21 -18.22 5.68
C PHE A 225 -36.62 -17.79 6.11
N SER A 226 -36.71 -16.86 7.08
CA SER A 226 -37.97 -16.23 7.57
C SER A 226 -38.75 -16.94 8.70
N GLY A 227 -38.13 -17.85 9.47
CA GLY A 227 -38.76 -18.43 10.67
C GLY A 227 -40.01 -19.30 10.43
N GLU A 228 -40.28 -19.67 9.17
CA GLU A 228 -41.36 -20.60 8.80
C GLU A 228 -40.79 -21.68 7.87
N ALA A 229 -40.92 -22.94 8.28
CA ALA A 229 -40.53 -24.11 7.48
C ALA A 229 -41.49 -24.29 6.30
N VAL A 230 -41.15 -23.81 5.10
CA VAL A 230 -41.88 -24.14 3.88
C VAL A 230 -40.91 -24.26 2.69
N GLU A 231 -40.87 -25.46 2.12
CA GLU A 231 -39.96 -25.98 1.09
C GLU A 231 -39.95 -25.24 -0.27
N ASP A 232 -40.85 -24.27 -0.49
CA ASP A 232 -41.02 -23.55 -1.76
C ASP A 232 -40.55 -22.07 -1.73
N LYS A 233 -40.09 -21.56 -0.57
CA LYS A 233 -39.78 -20.13 -0.41
C LYS A 233 -38.36 -19.72 -0.81
N GLU A 234 -37.43 -20.62 -1.10
CA GLU A 234 -36.05 -20.22 -1.45
C GLU A 234 -35.81 -20.11 -2.97
N ASN A 235 -36.62 -20.79 -3.78
CA ASN A 235 -36.44 -20.83 -5.24
C ASN A 235 -36.49 -19.44 -5.89
N PHE A 236 -37.38 -18.55 -5.43
CA PHE A 236 -37.51 -17.21 -6.01
C PHE A 236 -36.28 -16.32 -5.78
N ILE A 237 -35.45 -16.65 -4.79
CA ILE A 237 -34.22 -15.93 -4.44
C ILE A 237 -33.09 -16.39 -5.36
N VAL A 238 -33.08 -17.68 -5.71
CA VAL A 238 -32.06 -18.31 -6.56
C VAL A 238 -32.37 -18.13 -8.05
N GLN A 239 -33.66 -18.11 -8.42
CA GLN A 239 -34.10 -18.02 -9.81
C GLN A 239 -33.48 -16.85 -10.60
N PRO A 240 -33.39 -15.61 -10.07
CA PRO A 240 -32.69 -14.52 -10.74
C PRO A 240 -31.26 -14.87 -11.16
N PHE A 241 -30.53 -15.61 -10.33
CA PHE A 241 -29.15 -16.03 -10.61
C PHE A 241 -29.10 -17.10 -11.71
N VAL A 242 -30.02 -18.06 -11.68
CA VAL A 242 -30.13 -19.08 -12.73
C VAL A 242 -30.36 -18.40 -14.09
N GLU A 243 -31.29 -17.45 -14.14
CA GLU A 243 -31.55 -16.65 -15.34
C GLU A 243 -30.35 -15.80 -15.78
N LEU A 244 -29.53 -15.32 -14.85
CA LEU A 244 -28.33 -14.56 -15.16
C LEU A 244 -27.26 -15.45 -15.80
N LEU A 245 -26.98 -16.60 -15.18
CA LEU A 245 -25.94 -17.53 -15.62
C LEU A 245 -26.29 -18.28 -16.90
N ASN A 246 -27.57 -18.38 -17.25
CA ASN A 246 -28.00 -18.96 -18.53
C ASN A 246 -27.73 -18.05 -19.75
N ARG A 247 -27.23 -16.82 -19.55
CA ARG A 247 -26.86 -15.92 -20.65
C ARG A 247 -25.47 -16.24 -21.18
N ASP A 248 -25.28 -16.08 -22.50
CA ASP A 248 -24.01 -16.39 -23.17
C ASP A 248 -22.80 -15.63 -22.59
N GLU A 249 -23.01 -14.40 -22.14
CA GLU A 249 -21.98 -13.53 -21.53
C GLU A 249 -21.42 -14.05 -20.21
N TYR A 250 -22.09 -15.03 -19.58
CA TYR A 250 -21.72 -15.61 -18.29
C TYR A 250 -21.21 -17.05 -18.41
N LYS A 251 -20.88 -17.49 -19.63
CA LYS A 251 -20.26 -18.80 -19.86
C LYS A 251 -18.94 -18.90 -19.07
N GLY A 252 -18.86 -19.92 -18.21
CA GLY A 252 -17.70 -20.14 -17.33
C GLY A 252 -17.90 -19.61 -15.91
N SER A 253 -18.95 -18.83 -15.65
CA SER A 253 -19.32 -18.42 -14.30
C SER A 253 -20.02 -19.55 -13.54
N GLN A 254 -19.85 -19.58 -12.22
CA GLN A 254 -20.42 -20.59 -11.35
C GLN A 254 -21.02 -19.95 -10.09
N LEU A 255 -22.22 -20.42 -9.72
CA LEU A 255 -22.84 -20.15 -8.43
C LEU A 255 -22.97 -21.46 -7.66
N ILE A 256 -22.53 -21.45 -6.41
CA ILE A 256 -22.74 -22.52 -5.45
C ILE A 256 -23.58 -21.93 -4.31
N ILE A 257 -24.77 -22.49 -4.09
CA ILE A 257 -25.67 -22.07 -3.02
C ILE A 257 -26.00 -23.28 -2.15
N THR A 258 -25.89 -23.10 -0.83
CA THR A 258 -26.42 -24.03 0.18
C THR A 258 -27.66 -23.41 0.82
N GLY A 259 -28.62 -24.26 1.21
CA GLY A 259 -29.92 -23.84 1.75
C GLY A 259 -30.72 -25.04 2.24
N ALA A 260 -31.86 -24.77 2.88
CA ALA A 260 -32.64 -25.82 3.55
C ALA A 260 -33.42 -26.69 2.57
N SER A 261 -34.00 -26.11 1.52
CA SER A 261 -34.75 -26.86 0.52
C SER A 261 -34.86 -26.11 -0.81
N PHE A 262 -34.21 -26.67 -1.84
CA PHE A 262 -34.41 -26.28 -3.24
C PHE A 262 -35.13 -27.40 -4.00
N THR A 263 -36.18 -27.05 -4.72
CA THR A 263 -37.03 -27.98 -5.47
C THR A 263 -37.27 -27.46 -6.88
N GLY A 264 -37.24 -28.34 -7.90
CA GLY A 264 -37.69 -27.98 -9.25
C GLY A 264 -36.97 -26.82 -9.98
N LEU A 265 -35.75 -26.44 -9.56
CA LEU A 265 -34.96 -25.41 -10.26
C LEU A 265 -34.40 -25.94 -11.58
N GLU A 266 -35.03 -25.57 -12.70
CA GLU A 266 -34.51 -25.86 -14.04
C GLU A 266 -33.20 -25.11 -14.29
N GLY A 267 -32.19 -25.78 -14.87
CA GLY A 267 -30.88 -25.18 -15.15
C GLY A 267 -29.90 -25.17 -13.98
N ALA A 268 -30.27 -25.71 -12.82
CA ALA A 268 -29.38 -25.87 -11.66
C ALA A 268 -28.99 -27.34 -11.45
N HIS A 269 -27.73 -27.57 -11.05
CA HIS A 269 -27.27 -28.88 -10.61
C HIS A 269 -27.47 -29.04 -9.10
N ARG A 270 -28.31 -29.99 -8.67
CA ARG A 270 -28.65 -30.22 -7.26
C ARG A 270 -27.79 -31.34 -6.66
N LEU A 271 -27.14 -31.05 -5.54
CA LEU A 271 -26.47 -32.04 -4.70
C LEU A 271 -27.19 -32.12 -3.35
N LEU A 272 -27.88 -33.24 -3.09
CA LEU A 272 -28.51 -33.50 -1.80
C LEU A 272 -27.48 -34.07 -0.83
N GLN A 273 -27.17 -33.33 0.23
CA GLN A 273 -26.33 -33.82 1.33
C GLN A 273 -27.19 -34.59 2.33
N THR A 274 -27.05 -35.90 2.37
CA THR A 274 -27.80 -36.78 3.30
C THR A 274 -27.00 -37.17 4.53
N HIS A 275 -25.71 -36.83 4.58
CA HIS A 275 -24.81 -37.21 5.66
C HIS A 275 -24.40 -35.98 6.48
N VAL A 276 -24.67 -36.01 7.78
CA VAL A 276 -24.28 -34.95 8.71
C VAL A 276 -22.87 -35.26 9.23
N TYR A 277 -21.90 -34.45 8.86
CA TYR A 277 -20.57 -34.51 9.43
C TYR A 277 -20.56 -33.74 10.75
N VAL A 278 -20.56 -34.46 11.87
CA VAL A 278 -20.45 -33.87 13.22
C VAL A 278 -18.96 -33.77 13.55
N ALA A 279 -18.51 -32.56 13.91
CA ALA A 279 -17.15 -32.28 14.38
C ALA A 279 -16.98 -32.57 15.87
#